data_AF-A0A6F9DA05-F1
#
_entry.id   AF-A0A6F9DA05-F1
#
_cell.length_a   1.000
_cell.length_b   1.000
_cell.length_c   1.000
_cell.angle_alpha   90.00
_cell.angle_beta   90.00
_cell.angle_gamma   90.00
#
_symmetry.space_group_name_H-M   'P 1'
#
loop_
_entity.id
_entity.type
_entity.pdbx_description
1 polymer ?
#
loop_
_entity_poly.entity_id
_entity_poly.type
_entity_poly.pdbx_seq_one_letter_code
_entity_poly.pdbx_strand_id
1 'polypeptide(L)'
;MKQKRKSFSSGQGQLTGLPRQLKDNVADVHNFVAKWNKLNSKGFTQLTNVCDIKISLLSNNETNSFAPQYSSSLEEACDLLCETYKELEKVCTKLTNVSLKFAKLTKLDGAERPFVSWGATDFASRSQEICEMLQKELKVKKCIVENVAHVDHHVNVKDVNEFNKQCRDYLMFYSSCWLHQPYINEGKLGMLIHEMLMESGHA
;
A
#
# COMPACT_ATOMS: atom_id res chain seq x y z
N MET A 1 37.56 -44.85 -20.65
CA MET A 1 36.71 -43.65 -20.71
C MET A 1 35.78 -43.62 -19.51
N LYS A 2 35.95 -42.67 -18.58
CA LYS A 2 34.97 -42.38 -17.52
C LYS A 2 34.79 -40.87 -17.42
N GLN A 3 33.65 -40.36 -17.88
CA GLN A 3 33.22 -38.97 -17.69
C GLN A 3 32.91 -38.75 -16.19
N LYS A 4 33.61 -37.83 -15.55
CA LYS A 4 33.20 -37.27 -14.25
C LYS A 4 32.19 -36.15 -14.51
N ARG A 5 30.94 -36.38 -14.08
CA ARG A 5 29.92 -35.32 -13.95
C ARG A 5 30.44 -34.27 -12.97
N LYS A 6 30.55 -33.01 -13.42
CA LYS A 6 30.72 -31.87 -12.51
C LYS A 6 29.38 -31.64 -11.81
N SER A 7 29.35 -31.90 -10.50
CA SER A 7 28.27 -31.46 -9.63
C SER A 7 28.27 -29.93 -9.56
N PHE A 8 27.15 -29.30 -9.91
CA PHE A 8 26.89 -27.93 -9.51
C PHE A 8 26.66 -27.93 -8.00
N SER A 9 27.68 -27.56 -7.22
CA SER A 9 27.47 -27.22 -5.82
C SER A 9 26.81 -25.85 -5.77
N SER A 10 25.59 -25.80 -5.22
CA SER A 10 24.95 -24.60 -4.73
C SER A 10 25.80 -24.00 -3.60
N GLY A 11 26.78 -23.19 -3.99
CA GLY A 11 27.56 -22.40 -3.05
C GLY A 11 26.69 -21.28 -2.50
N GLN A 12 26.05 -21.52 -1.35
CA GLN A 12 25.72 -20.46 -0.40
C GLN A 12 27.04 -19.90 0.15
N GLY A 13 27.81 -19.21 -0.69
CA GLY A 13 28.93 -18.39 -0.24
C GLY A 13 28.35 -17.21 0.53
N GLN A 14 28.89 -16.89 1.70
CA GLN A 14 28.56 -15.65 2.40
C GLN A 14 28.88 -14.47 1.48
N LEU A 15 27.86 -13.96 0.80
CA LEU A 15 27.94 -12.75 0.00
C LEU A 15 28.32 -11.62 0.96
N THR A 16 29.50 -11.05 0.79
CA THR A 16 29.92 -9.81 1.46
C THR A 16 29.90 -8.69 0.43
N GLY A 17 29.55 -7.46 0.84
CA GLY A 17 29.47 -6.31 -0.08
C GLY A 17 28.11 -6.11 -0.77
N LEU A 18 28.15 -5.58 -2.00
CA LEU A 18 26.98 -5.12 -2.79
C LEU A 18 25.86 -6.16 -2.93
N PRO A 19 26.11 -7.45 -3.26
CA PRO A 19 25.04 -8.43 -3.46
C PRO A 19 24.23 -8.71 -2.18
N ARG A 20 24.87 -8.70 -1.00
CA ARG A 20 24.15 -8.87 0.27
C ARG A 20 23.24 -7.70 0.58
N GLN A 21 23.71 -6.47 0.35
CA GLN A 21 22.89 -5.28 0.57
C GLN A 21 21.68 -5.25 -0.37
N LEU A 22 21.86 -5.65 -1.64
CA LEU A 22 20.75 -5.78 -2.58
C LEU A 22 19.77 -6.86 -2.11
N LYS A 23 20.27 -8.02 -1.68
CA LYS A 23 19.45 -9.11 -1.15
C LYS A 23 18.63 -8.67 0.07
N ASP A 24 19.26 -8.07 1.08
CA ASP A 24 18.58 -7.58 2.29
C ASP A 24 17.51 -6.53 1.96
N ASN A 25 17.81 -5.60 1.04
CA ASN A 25 16.84 -4.59 0.59
C ASN A 25 15.65 -5.21 -0.17
N VAL A 26 15.85 -6.28 -0.95
CA VAL A 26 14.73 -6.99 -1.61
C VAL A 26 13.81 -7.63 -0.57
N ALA A 27 14.38 -8.28 0.45
CA ALA A 27 13.59 -8.85 1.54
C ALA A 27 12.79 -7.77 2.27
N ASP A 28 13.39 -6.59 2.52
CA ASP A 28 12.69 -5.44 3.09
C ASP A 28 11.52 -4.98 2.21
N VAL A 29 11.71 -4.86 0.89
CA VAL A 29 10.62 -4.50 -0.05
C VAL A 29 9.46 -5.47 0.06
N HIS A 30 9.73 -6.78 -0.01
CA HIS A 30 8.71 -7.82 0.11
C HIS A 30 7.95 -7.70 1.45
N ASN A 31 8.69 -7.55 2.56
CA ASN A 31 8.10 -7.43 3.89
C ASN A 31 7.24 -6.16 4.03
N PHE A 32 7.66 -5.05 3.46
CA PHE A 32 6.89 -3.81 3.48
C PHE A 32 5.62 -3.90 2.63
N VAL A 33 5.66 -4.54 1.47
CA VAL A 33 4.45 -4.76 0.65
C VAL A 33 3.49 -5.72 1.36
N ALA A 34 3.98 -6.81 1.95
CA ALA A 34 3.15 -7.71 2.74
C ALA A 34 2.49 -6.98 3.92
N LYS A 35 3.25 -6.11 4.61
CA LYS A 35 2.72 -5.27 5.69
C LYS A 35 1.70 -4.27 5.19
N TRP A 36 1.92 -3.64 4.02
CA TRP A 36 0.95 -2.76 3.38
C TRP A 36 -0.38 -3.48 3.16
N ASN A 37 -0.36 -4.67 2.57
CA ASN A 37 -1.58 -5.45 2.29
C ASN A 37 -2.36 -5.76 3.57
N LYS A 38 -1.67 -6.17 4.65
CA LYS A 38 -2.30 -6.42 5.96
C LYS A 38 -2.95 -5.15 6.53
N LEU A 39 -2.27 -4.02 6.46
CA LEU A 39 -2.80 -2.73 6.92
C LEU A 39 -3.96 -2.24 6.03
N ASN A 40 -3.90 -2.48 4.72
CA ASN A 40 -4.97 -2.13 3.79
C ASN A 40 -6.26 -2.87 4.15
N SER A 41 -6.19 -4.19 4.38
CA SER A 41 -7.33 -4.99 4.83
C SER A 41 -7.87 -4.52 6.18
N LYS A 42 -6.99 -4.27 7.17
CA LYS A 42 -7.39 -3.71 8.47
C LYS A 42 -8.11 -2.38 8.31
N GLY A 43 -7.53 -1.47 7.54
CA GLY A 43 -8.10 -0.15 7.27
C GLY A 43 -9.43 -0.23 6.54
N PHE A 44 -9.63 -1.20 5.65
CA PHE A 44 -10.91 -1.41 4.97
C PHE A 44 -12.01 -1.83 5.96
N THR A 45 -11.70 -2.72 6.91
CA THR A 45 -12.65 -3.10 7.97
C THR A 45 -13.00 -1.90 8.84
N GLN A 46 -12.02 -1.08 9.23
CA GLN A 46 -12.25 0.13 10.01
C GLN A 46 -13.06 1.18 9.24
N LEU A 47 -12.76 1.38 7.95
CA LEU A 47 -13.50 2.28 7.07
C LEU A 47 -14.97 1.83 6.93
N THR A 48 -15.20 0.52 6.76
CA THR A 48 -16.55 -0.04 6.69
C THR A 48 -17.33 0.28 7.97
N ASN A 49 -16.70 0.12 9.13
CA ASN A 49 -17.32 0.49 10.40
C ASN A 49 -17.66 2.00 10.49
N VAL A 50 -16.77 2.88 10.03
CA VAL A 50 -17.05 4.33 9.94
C VAL A 50 -18.25 4.59 9.03
N CYS A 51 -18.30 3.96 7.85
CA CYS A 51 -19.42 4.07 6.92
C CYS A 51 -20.73 3.58 7.55
N ASP A 52 -20.73 2.43 8.22
CA ASP A 52 -21.92 1.85 8.86
C ASP A 52 -22.47 2.75 9.98
N ILE A 53 -21.59 3.32 10.82
CA ILE A 53 -21.98 4.30 11.84
C ILE A 53 -22.58 5.53 11.17
N LYS A 54 -21.93 6.07 10.13
CA LYS A 54 -22.42 7.26 9.43
C LYS A 54 -23.77 7.03 8.77
N ILE A 55 -23.97 5.88 8.11
CA ILE A 55 -25.24 5.48 7.50
C ILE A 55 -26.34 5.37 8.56
N SER A 56 -26.03 4.78 9.71
CA SER A 56 -26.97 4.65 10.83
C SER A 56 -27.39 6.02 11.36
N LEU A 57 -26.45 6.95 11.53
CA LEU A 57 -26.73 8.33 11.95
C LEU A 57 -27.60 9.10 10.93
N LEU A 58 -27.36 8.91 9.64
CA LEU A 58 -28.17 9.51 8.57
C LEU A 58 -29.59 8.93 8.53
N SER A 59 -29.76 7.66 8.87
CA SER A 59 -31.05 6.95 8.81
C SER A 59 -31.91 7.18 10.07
N ASN A 60 -31.29 7.34 11.24
CA ASN A 60 -31.98 7.51 12.52
C ASN A 60 -32.41 8.95 12.81
N ASN A 61 -32.13 9.92 11.93
CA ASN A 61 -32.60 11.28 12.13
C ASN A 61 -34.10 11.41 11.83
N GLU A 62 -34.91 11.24 12.88
CA GLU A 62 -36.36 11.49 12.86
C GLU A 62 -36.71 12.94 12.44
N THR A 63 -35.75 13.86 12.51
CA THR A 63 -35.96 15.30 12.22
C THR A 63 -35.78 15.69 10.75
N ASN A 64 -35.45 14.76 9.83
CA ASN A 64 -35.23 15.08 8.41
C ASN A 64 -34.30 16.30 8.22
N SER A 65 -33.31 16.45 9.11
CA SER A 65 -32.46 17.65 9.14
C SER A 65 -31.17 17.44 8.33
N PHE A 66 -30.72 18.50 7.66
CA PHE A 66 -29.42 18.57 6.98
C PHE A 66 -28.25 18.80 7.94
N ALA A 67 -28.47 18.68 9.25
CA ALA A 67 -27.45 18.99 10.24
C ALA A 67 -26.33 17.93 10.21
N PRO A 68 -25.05 18.34 10.33
CA PRO A 68 -23.93 17.43 10.45
C PRO A 68 -24.15 16.43 11.59
N GLN A 69 -24.01 15.14 11.27
CA GLN A 69 -24.21 14.06 12.23
C GLN A 69 -22.89 13.51 12.71
N TYR A 70 -22.62 13.74 14.00
CA TYR A 70 -21.43 13.28 14.70
C TYR A 70 -21.81 12.60 16.00
N SER A 71 -21.09 11.53 16.34
CA SER A 71 -21.23 10.81 17.60
C SER A 71 -19.83 10.48 18.12
N SER A 72 -19.70 10.25 19.43
CA SER A 72 -18.43 9.79 20.01
C SER A 72 -17.95 8.49 19.37
N SER A 73 -18.87 7.58 19.06
CA SER A 73 -18.56 6.32 18.38
C SER A 73 -17.99 6.55 16.96
N LEU A 74 -18.47 7.58 16.24
CA LEU A 74 -17.92 7.94 14.93
C LEU A 74 -16.49 8.50 15.06
N GLU A 75 -16.26 9.34 16.07
CA GLU A 75 -14.93 9.91 16.36
C GLU A 75 -13.92 8.80 16.68
N GLU A 76 -14.25 7.90 17.60
CA GLU A 76 -13.40 6.75 17.96
C GLU A 76 -13.09 5.85 16.74
N ALA A 77 -14.09 5.61 15.89
CA ALA A 77 -13.89 4.82 14.67
C ALA A 77 -12.97 5.53 13.66
N CYS A 78 -13.08 6.86 13.54
CA CYS A 78 -12.20 7.67 12.70
C CYS A 78 -10.77 7.70 13.24
N ASP A 79 -10.58 7.78 14.55
CA ASP A 79 -9.27 7.74 15.19
C ASP A 79 -8.55 6.42 14.90
N LEU A 80 -9.25 5.29 15.06
CA LEU A 80 -8.71 3.96 14.74
C LEU A 80 -8.31 3.82 13.26
N LEU A 81 -9.10 4.41 12.35
CA LEU A 81 -8.79 4.45 10.92
C LEU A 81 -7.57 5.35 10.64
N CYS A 82 -7.49 6.52 11.29
CA CYS A 82 -6.39 7.47 11.19
C CYS A 82 -5.07 6.86 11.69
N GLU A 83 -5.09 6.09 12.77
CA GLU A 83 -3.94 5.33 13.25
C GLU A 83 -3.43 4.34 12.21
N THR A 84 -4.33 3.55 11.60
CA THR A 84 -3.95 2.62 10.53
C THR A 84 -3.41 3.35 9.30
N TYR A 85 -3.97 4.50 8.94
CA TYR A 85 -3.42 5.35 7.88
C TYR A 85 -1.99 5.83 8.21
N LYS A 86 -1.73 6.30 9.43
CA LYS A 86 -0.38 6.69 9.89
C LYS A 86 0.60 5.52 9.81
N GLU A 87 0.16 4.29 10.04
CA GLU A 87 0.98 3.11 9.82
C GLU A 87 1.27 2.82 8.34
N LEU A 88 0.28 2.99 7.45
CA LEU A 88 0.48 2.89 5.99
C LEU A 88 1.50 3.93 5.51
N GLU A 89 1.40 5.17 5.99
CA GLU A 89 2.35 6.25 5.68
C GLU A 89 3.78 5.91 6.13
N LYS A 90 3.93 5.33 7.33
CA LYS A 90 5.23 4.83 7.81
C LYS A 90 5.80 3.73 6.91
N VAL A 91 4.95 2.82 6.41
CA VAL A 91 5.38 1.77 5.47
C VAL A 91 5.86 2.39 4.15
N CYS A 92 5.10 3.30 3.54
CA CYS A 92 5.52 4.01 2.33
C CYS A 92 6.84 4.77 2.52
N THR A 93 7.02 5.44 3.65
CA THR A 93 8.26 6.15 3.97
C THR A 93 9.44 5.19 4.04
N LYS A 94 9.29 4.05 4.73
CA LYS A 94 10.34 3.03 4.82
C LYS A 94 10.67 2.42 3.46
N LEU A 95 9.67 2.14 2.65
CA LEU A 95 9.85 1.61 1.31
C LEU A 95 10.58 2.61 0.39
N THR A 96 10.20 3.89 0.46
CA THR A 96 10.89 4.98 -0.25
C THR A 96 12.36 5.04 0.14
N ASN A 97 12.67 4.92 1.44
CA ASN A 97 14.05 4.87 1.92
C ASN A 97 14.82 3.67 1.35
N VAL A 98 14.18 2.50 1.22
CA VAL A 98 14.80 1.33 0.59
C VAL A 98 15.05 1.55 -0.91
N SER A 99 14.09 2.15 -1.62
CA SER A 99 14.28 2.53 -3.04
C SER A 99 15.45 3.51 -3.22
N LEU A 100 15.61 4.48 -2.32
CA LEU A 100 16.77 5.38 -2.31
C LEU A 100 18.08 4.64 -2.01
N LYS A 101 18.06 3.57 -1.20
CA LYS A 101 19.25 2.72 -1.01
C LYS A 101 19.62 2.04 -2.31
N PHE A 102 18.68 1.42 -3.02
CA PHE A 102 18.95 0.83 -4.34
C PHE A 102 19.58 1.85 -5.30
N ALA A 103 19.00 3.05 -5.40
CA ALA A 103 19.52 4.13 -6.24
C ALA A 103 20.92 4.65 -5.84
N LYS A 104 21.34 4.47 -4.58
CA LYS A 104 22.72 4.75 -4.15
C LYS A 104 23.67 3.62 -4.55
N LEU A 105 23.20 2.37 -4.46
CA LEU A 105 23.98 1.19 -4.83
C LEU A 105 24.27 1.14 -6.34
N THR A 106 23.42 1.72 -7.20
CA THR A 106 23.72 1.86 -8.64
C THR A 106 24.97 2.67 -8.92
N LYS A 107 25.32 3.64 -8.07
CA LYS A 107 26.53 4.47 -8.22
C LYS A 107 27.81 3.75 -7.83
N LEU A 108 27.68 2.61 -7.16
CA LEU A 108 28.77 1.75 -6.73
C LEU A 108 28.94 0.54 -7.66
N ASP A 109 28.10 0.42 -8.69
CA ASP A 109 28.10 -0.69 -9.62
C ASP A 109 29.27 -0.55 -10.62
N GLY A 110 30.30 -1.39 -10.46
CA GLY A 110 31.57 -1.34 -11.20
C GLY A 110 31.59 -2.16 -12.50
N ALA A 111 30.42 -2.30 -13.16
CA ALA A 111 30.19 -3.08 -14.39
C ALA A 111 30.15 -4.63 -14.24
N GLU A 112 30.34 -5.18 -13.04
CA GLU A 112 30.06 -6.60 -12.76
C GLU A 112 28.60 -6.79 -12.36
N ARG A 113 27.84 -7.57 -13.12
CA ARG A 113 26.47 -7.95 -12.75
C ARG A 113 26.52 -8.76 -11.44
N PRO A 114 26.01 -8.23 -10.31
CA PRO A 114 26.09 -8.93 -9.03
C PRO A 114 25.15 -10.14 -8.95
N PHE A 115 24.24 -10.32 -9.92
CA PHE A 115 23.27 -11.41 -9.98
C PHE A 115 23.14 -12.03 -11.37
N VAL A 116 22.28 -13.05 -11.48
CA VAL A 116 22.15 -13.94 -12.65
C VAL A 116 21.90 -13.15 -13.94
N SER A 117 20.95 -12.22 -13.94
CA SER A 117 20.71 -11.37 -15.10
C SER A 117 20.68 -9.86 -14.79
N TRP A 118 20.43 -9.47 -13.54
CA TRP A 118 20.21 -8.08 -13.11
C TRP A 118 21.45 -7.37 -12.53
N GLY A 119 21.57 -6.08 -12.85
CA GLY A 119 22.44 -5.09 -12.22
C GLY A 119 21.75 -4.34 -11.08
N ALA A 120 22.48 -3.48 -10.36
CA ALA A 120 21.88 -2.66 -9.29
C ALA A 120 20.80 -1.69 -9.84
N THR A 121 20.91 -1.27 -11.10
CA THR A 121 19.97 -0.39 -11.78
C THR A 121 18.60 -1.02 -11.97
N ASP A 122 18.54 -2.32 -12.24
CA ASP A 122 17.28 -3.03 -12.44
C ASP A 122 16.49 -3.08 -11.13
N PHE A 123 17.15 -3.45 -10.02
CA PHE A 123 16.52 -3.41 -8.69
C PHE A 123 16.04 -2.00 -8.31
N ALA A 124 16.83 -0.96 -8.62
CA ALA A 124 16.45 0.42 -8.37
C ALA A 124 15.17 0.80 -9.13
N SER A 125 15.12 0.52 -10.44
CA SER A 125 13.95 0.79 -11.28
C SER A 125 12.69 0.11 -10.75
N ARG A 126 12.77 -1.19 -10.44
CA ARG A 126 11.61 -1.95 -9.96
C ARG A 126 11.15 -1.48 -8.59
N SER A 127 12.08 -1.19 -7.68
CA SER A 127 11.76 -0.63 -6.37
C SER A 127 11.06 0.73 -6.48
N GLN A 128 11.46 1.55 -7.44
CA GLN A 128 10.88 2.87 -7.67
C GLN A 128 9.45 2.74 -8.19
N GLU A 129 9.19 1.87 -9.17
CA GLU A 129 7.85 1.62 -9.68
C GLU A 129 6.87 1.15 -8.58
N ILE A 130 7.34 0.25 -7.70
CA ILE A 130 6.55 -0.19 -6.53
C ILE A 130 6.25 1.00 -5.61
N CYS A 131 7.26 1.83 -5.30
CA CYS A 131 7.08 3.01 -4.45
C CYS A 131 6.07 3.99 -5.03
N GLU A 132 6.15 4.28 -6.33
CA GLU A 132 5.27 5.25 -6.98
C GLU A 132 3.81 4.82 -6.95
N MET A 133 3.51 3.53 -7.18
CA MET A 133 2.15 2.99 -7.09
C MET A 133 1.59 3.16 -5.66
N LEU A 134 2.35 2.73 -4.66
CA LEU A 134 1.93 2.80 -3.25
C LEU A 134 1.79 4.24 -2.74
N GLN A 135 2.67 5.15 -3.16
CA GLN A 135 2.59 6.57 -2.80
C GLN A 135 1.37 7.25 -3.44
N LYS A 136 1.02 6.93 -4.69
CA LYS A 136 -0.20 7.44 -5.33
C LYS A 136 -1.44 6.93 -4.60
N GLU A 137 -1.46 5.64 -4.26
CA GLU A 137 -2.56 5.05 -3.51
C GLU A 137 -2.69 5.65 -2.10
N LEU A 138 -1.57 5.89 -1.41
CA LEU A 138 -1.57 6.52 -0.08
C LEU A 138 -2.27 7.89 -0.10
N LYS A 139 -2.11 8.68 -1.17
CA LYS A 139 -2.78 9.99 -1.32
C LYS A 139 -4.31 9.84 -1.40
N VAL A 140 -4.80 8.81 -2.08
CA VAL A 140 -6.24 8.49 -2.11
C VAL A 140 -6.72 8.14 -0.71
N LYS A 141 -5.99 7.25 -0.03
CA LYS A 141 -6.34 6.83 1.34
C LYS A 141 -6.34 8.02 2.31
N LYS A 142 -5.40 8.95 2.18
CA LYS A 142 -5.38 10.20 2.95
C LYS A 142 -6.67 11.00 2.74
N CYS A 143 -7.04 11.24 1.48
CA CYS A 143 -8.26 11.95 1.13
C CYS A 143 -9.50 11.26 1.72
N ILE A 144 -9.57 9.93 1.67
CA ILE A 144 -10.68 9.18 2.25
C ILE A 144 -10.75 9.38 3.77
N VAL A 145 -9.64 9.21 4.51
CA VAL A 145 -9.62 9.37 5.97
C VAL A 145 -10.01 10.80 6.38
N GLU A 146 -9.60 11.81 5.62
CA GLU A 146 -9.91 13.22 5.91
C GLU A 146 -11.38 13.59 5.64
N ASN A 147 -12.09 12.87 4.74
CA ASN A 147 -13.41 13.29 4.26
C ASN A 147 -14.55 12.30 4.60
N VAL A 148 -14.28 11.04 4.94
CA VAL A 148 -15.32 10.02 5.12
C VAL A 148 -16.35 10.38 6.20
N ALA A 149 -15.93 11.02 7.29
CA ALA A 149 -16.84 11.46 8.35
C ALA A 149 -17.67 12.70 7.96
N HIS A 150 -17.27 13.41 6.91
CA HIS A 150 -17.79 14.73 6.51
C HIS A 150 -18.50 14.71 5.15
N VAL A 151 -18.91 13.53 4.65
CA VAL A 151 -19.59 13.40 3.34
C VAL A 151 -20.82 14.28 3.19
N ASP A 152 -21.50 14.58 4.30
CA ASP A 152 -22.64 15.50 4.36
C ASP A 152 -22.30 16.94 3.92
N HIS A 153 -21.05 17.38 4.07
CA HIS A 153 -20.61 18.71 3.65
C HIS A 153 -20.43 18.83 2.13
N HIS A 154 -20.34 17.69 1.42
CA HIS A 154 -20.16 17.64 -0.03
C HIS A 154 -21.49 17.62 -0.79
N VAL A 155 -22.62 17.46 -0.09
CA VAL A 155 -23.95 17.34 -0.69
C VAL A 155 -24.69 18.66 -0.56
N ASN A 156 -25.11 19.23 -1.69
CA ASN A 156 -25.89 20.47 -1.74
C ASN A 156 -27.26 20.24 -2.37
N VAL A 157 -28.12 19.50 -1.64
CA VAL A 157 -29.46 19.11 -2.09
C VAL A 157 -30.48 19.47 -1.02
N LYS A 158 -31.66 19.93 -1.44
CA LYS A 158 -32.77 20.37 -0.57
C LYS A 158 -33.78 19.27 -0.24
N ASP A 159 -33.70 18.14 -0.93
CA ASP A 159 -34.49 16.95 -0.64
C ASP A 159 -33.71 16.01 0.27
N VAL A 160 -34.32 15.60 1.38
CA VAL A 160 -33.66 14.81 2.43
C VAL A 160 -33.38 13.37 1.98
N ASN A 161 -34.27 12.80 1.15
CA ASN A 161 -34.08 11.44 0.64
C ASN A 161 -32.90 11.40 -0.34
N GLU A 162 -32.84 12.37 -1.23
CA GLU A 162 -31.73 12.53 -2.18
C GLU A 162 -30.42 12.91 -1.46
N PHE A 163 -30.47 13.75 -0.43
CA PHE A 163 -29.33 14.05 0.43
C PHE A 163 -28.74 12.77 1.06
N ASN A 164 -29.59 11.98 1.72
CA ASN A 164 -29.17 10.73 2.36
C ASN A 164 -28.64 9.71 1.34
N LYS A 165 -29.23 9.67 0.15
CA LYS A 165 -28.76 8.80 -0.93
C LYS A 165 -27.37 9.22 -1.42
N GLN A 166 -27.14 10.50 -1.70
CA GLN A 166 -25.82 10.97 -2.16
C GLN A 166 -24.73 10.78 -1.10
N CYS A 167 -25.03 11.01 0.18
CA CYS A 167 -24.13 10.68 1.27
C CYS A 167 -23.73 9.20 1.26
N ARG A 168 -24.70 8.29 1.07
CA ARG A 168 -24.43 6.85 0.92
C ARG A 168 -23.58 6.54 -0.31
N ASP A 169 -23.85 7.18 -1.45
CA ASP A 169 -23.08 6.98 -2.67
C ASP A 169 -21.62 7.40 -2.48
N TYR A 170 -21.35 8.51 -1.77
CA TYR A 170 -19.99 8.92 -1.41
C TYR A 170 -19.29 7.90 -0.50
N LEU A 171 -19.98 7.40 0.54
CA LEU A 171 -19.42 6.39 1.43
C LEU A 171 -19.08 5.09 0.68
N MET A 172 -19.97 4.64 -0.22
CA MET A 172 -19.75 3.46 -1.06
C MET A 172 -18.59 3.68 -2.04
N PHE A 173 -18.47 4.89 -2.60
CA PHE A 173 -17.35 5.26 -3.47
C PHE A 173 -16.01 5.23 -2.71
N TYR A 174 -15.95 5.77 -1.50
CA TYR A 174 -14.76 5.72 -0.65
C TYR A 174 -14.38 4.29 -0.26
N SER A 175 -15.35 3.47 0.15
CA SER A 175 -15.14 2.04 0.44
C SER A 175 -14.59 1.31 -0.79
N SER A 176 -15.15 1.56 -1.97
CA SER A 176 -14.71 0.94 -3.22
C SER A 176 -13.28 1.36 -3.59
N CYS A 177 -12.96 2.65 -3.47
CA CYS A 177 -11.60 3.17 -3.71
C CYS A 177 -10.59 2.53 -2.75
N TRP A 178 -10.93 2.40 -1.46
CA TRP A 178 -10.02 1.80 -0.49
C TRP A 178 -9.78 0.31 -0.78
N LEU A 179 -10.83 -0.43 -1.12
CA LEU A 179 -10.78 -1.87 -1.38
C LEU A 179 -9.96 -2.18 -2.63
N HIS A 180 -10.29 -1.53 -3.75
CA HIS A 180 -9.74 -1.87 -5.06
C HIS A 180 -8.40 -1.20 -5.38
N GLN A 181 -7.97 -0.23 -4.57
CA GLN A 181 -6.67 0.44 -4.69
C GLN A 181 -6.36 0.90 -6.13
N PRO A 182 -7.08 1.90 -6.67
CA PRO A 182 -7.08 2.24 -8.10
C PRO A 182 -5.71 2.56 -8.70
N TYR A 183 -4.72 2.91 -7.88
CA TYR A 183 -3.35 3.19 -8.33
C TYR A 183 -2.39 2.00 -8.20
N ILE A 184 -2.85 0.87 -7.69
CA ILE A 184 -2.09 -0.37 -7.58
C ILE A 184 -2.60 -1.36 -8.61
N ASN A 185 -1.73 -1.69 -9.58
CA ASN A 185 -1.96 -2.84 -10.43
C ASN A 185 -1.43 -4.08 -9.72
N GLU A 186 -2.32 -4.88 -9.13
CA GLU A 186 -1.95 -6.06 -8.33
C GLU A 186 -1.10 -7.07 -9.11
N GLY A 187 -1.45 -7.32 -10.39
CA GLY A 187 -0.68 -8.22 -11.25
C GLY A 187 0.74 -7.72 -11.49
N LYS A 188 0.89 -6.42 -11.79
CA LYS A 188 2.21 -5.79 -11.96
C LYS A 188 2.99 -5.78 -10.65
N LEU A 189 2.37 -5.38 -9.54
CA LEU A 189 3.02 -5.35 -8.23
C LEU A 189 3.55 -6.74 -7.83
N GLY A 190 2.73 -7.78 -7.98
CA GLY A 190 3.12 -9.15 -7.73
C GLY A 190 4.26 -9.62 -8.62
N MET A 191 4.19 -9.32 -9.92
CA MET A 191 5.25 -9.64 -10.89
C MET A 191 6.58 -8.96 -10.52
N LEU A 192 6.58 -7.65 -10.24
CA LEU A 192 7.79 -6.89 -9.87
C LEU A 192 8.48 -7.48 -8.63
N ILE A 193 7.70 -7.83 -7.61
CA ILE A 193 8.22 -8.43 -6.37
C ILE A 193 8.77 -9.83 -6.64
N HIS A 194 8.03 -10.63 -7.42
CA HIS A 194 8.46 -11.98 -7.78
C HIS A 194 9.79 -11.97 -8.54
N GLU A 195 9.93 -11.10 -9.55
CA GLU A 195 11.18 -10.93 -10.29
C GLU A 195 12.34 -10.53 -9.37
N MET A 196 12.14 -9.56 -8.47
CA MET A 196 13.15 -9.15 -7.49
C MET A 196 13.58 -10.32 -6.57
N LEU A 197 12.64 -11.17 -6.14
CA LEU A 197 12.92 -12.33 -5.29
C LEU A 197 13.64 -13.45 -6.05
N MET A 198 13.25 -13.73 -7.29
CA MET A 198 13.89 -14.70 -8.17
C MET A 198 15.37 -14.34 -8.39
N GLU A 199 15.65 -13.09 -8.77
CA GLU A 199 17.01 -12.63 -9.08
C GLU A 199 17.91 -12.56 -7.85
N SER A 200 17.35 -12.24 -6.67
CA SER A 200 18.10 -12.21 -5.41
C SER A 200 18.27 -13.58 -4.73
N GLY A 201 17.72 -14.64 -5.33
CA GLY A 201 17.79 -16.01 -4.81
C GLY A 201 17.03 -16.19 -3.49
N HIS A 202 15.83 -15.60 -3.40
CA HIS A 202 14.86 -15.78 -2.31
C HIS A 202 13.64 -16.62 -2.70
N ALA A 203 13.45 -16.88 -3.99
CA ALA A 203 12.35 -17.67 -4.52
C ALA A 203 12.61 -19.17 -4.45
#